data_AF-A0A3D3VY08-F1
#
_entry.id   AF-A0A3D3VY08-F1
#
_cell.length_a   1.000
_cell.length_b   1.000
_cell.length_c   1.000
_cell.angle_alpha   90.00
_cell.angle_beta   90.00
_cell.angle_gamma   90.00
#
_symmetry.space_group_name_H-M   'P 1'
#
loop_
_entity.id
_entity.type
_entity.pdbx_description
1 polymer ?
#
loop_
_entity_poly.entity_id
_entity_poly.type
_entity_poly.pdbx_seq_one_letter_code
_entity_poly.pdbx_strand_id
1 'polypeptide(L)'
;ETDVRGYRCENLAGTPPNAFHINSDAVMEIIDDQHKSSSLDSEGKIAHTALEIGAFPLIRYMTGDIGKISATQCPCGENSILSLGGRAGTDILKFQGITLNAHLIDKALENIQEYIEPLFEMHVFEEKTGDAIKPKLQLHICLKEKYKNKSVDPYFVEIIKEKISKNLSLSSTNTLKSLAEQGIFMPLEIIFIETWSEKKSKQRPIISHFE
;
A
#
# COMPACT_ATOMS: atom_id res chain seq x y z
N GLU A 1 10.82 8.15 -27.21
CA GLU A 1 10.01 8.83 -26.19
C GLU A 1 9.27 7.78 -25.38
N THR A 2 9.09 7.99 -24.07
CA THR A 2 8.18 7.14 -23.30
C THR A 2 6.77 7.49 -23.74
N ASP A 3 6.13 6.53 -24.38
CA ASP A 3 4.78 6.64 -24.91
C ASP A 3 3.82 7.14 -23.82
N VAL A 4 3.07 8.20 -24.13
CA VAL A 4 2.14 8.83 -23.20
C VAL A 4 0.96 7.88 -23.08
N ARG A 5 0.75 7.26 -21.92
CA ARG A 5 -0.24 6.16 -21.72
C ARG A 5 -1.69 6.65 -21.59
N GLY A 6 -1.87 7.96 -21.57
CA GLY A 6 -3.13 8.66 -21.39
C GLY A 6 -2.88 10.16 -21.30
N TYR A 7 -3.88 10.96 -21.64
CA TYR A 7 -3.76 12.41 -21.75
C TYR A 7 -4.71 13.12 -20.79
N ARG A 8 -4.30 14.32 -20.35
CA ARG A 8 -5.13 15.15 -19.48
C ARG A 8 -6.06 16.00 -20.33
N CYS A 9 -7.36 15.83 -20.13
CA CYS A 9 -8.40 16.70 -20.70
C CYS A 9 -8.58 17.95 -19.82
N GLU A 10 -8.85 19.10 -20.43
CA GLU A 10 -9.17 20.34 -19.71
C GLU A 10 -10.43 20.19 -18.83
N ASN A 11 -11.44 19.45 -19.30
CA ASN A 11 -12.67 19.18 -18.54
C ASN A 11 -12.46 18.25 -17.34
N LEU A 12 -11.32 17.55 -17.29
CA LEU A 12 -10.91 16.70 -16.17
C LEU A 12 -9.83 17.35 -15.30
N ALA A 13 -9.26 18.48 -15.75
CA ALA A 13 -8.18 19.16 -15.06
C ALA A 13 -8.72 19.85 -13.79
N GLY A 14 -8.09 19.57 -12.65
CA GLY A 14 -8.43 20.20 -11.37
C GLY A 14 -9.53 19.50 -10.57
N THR A 15 -10.17 18.47 -11.12
CA THR A 15 -11.16 17.65 -10.39
C THR A 15 -10.46 16.44 -9.78
N PRO A 16 -10.42 16.29 -8.44
CA PRO A 16 -9.92 15.06 -7.82
C PRO A 16 -10.93 13.91 -8.02
N PRO A 17 -10.48 12.66 -8.23
CA PRO A 17 -9.09 12.17 -8.29
C PRO A 17 -8.38 12.51 -9.62
N ASN A 18 -7.06 12.31 -9.68
CA ASN A 18 -6.27 12.53 -10.90
C ASN A 18 -6.81 11.69 -12.07
N ALA A 19 -7.54 12.31 -12.99
CA ALA A 19 -8.25 11.66 -14.09
C ALA A 19 -7.64 11.97 -15.46
N PHE A 20 -7.66 10.97 -16.35
CA PHE A 20 -7.07 11.01 -17.69
C PHE A 20 -7.97 10.26 -18.68
N HIS A 21 -7.91 10.64 -19.95
CA HIS A 21 -8.40 9.78 -21.03
C HIS A 21 -7.30 8.81 -21.45
N ILE A 22 -7.72 7.62 -21.88
CA ILE A 22 -6.83 6.58 -22.39
C ILE A 22 -6.60 6.87 -23.87
N ASN A 23 -5.37 6.78 -24.35
CA ASN A 23 -5.11 6.96 -25.78
C ASN A 23 -5.68 5.80 -26.61
N SER A 24 -6.05 6.08 -27.85
CA SER A 24 -6.66 5.09 -28.76
C SER A 24 -5.71 3.96 -29.17
N ASP A 25 -4.40 4.18 -29.07
CA ASP A 25 -3.33 3.22 -29.37
C ASP A 25 -2.94 2.36 -28.14
N ALA A 26 -3.66 2.51 -27.03
CA ALA A 26 -3.42 1.78 -25.79
C ALA A 26 -4.69 1.11 -25.28
N VAL A 27 -4.54 -0.10 -24.73
CA VAL A 27 -5.57 -0.75 -23.93
C VAL A 27 -5.12 -0.74 -22.47
N MET A 28 -5.94 -0.16 -21.62
CA MET A 28 -5.77 -0.20 -20.16
C MET A 28 -6.78 -1.16 -19.55
N GLU A 29 -6.30 -2.03 -18.67
CA GLU A 29 -7.14 -2.95 -17.90
C GLU A 29 -6.95 -2.67 -16.41
N ILE A 30 -8.03 -2.79 -15.65
CA ILE A 30 -7.95 -2.89 -14.19
C ILE A 30 -7.85 -4.38 -13.84
N ILE A 31 -6.78 -4.76 -13.17
CA ILE A 31 -6.49 -6.15 -12.78
C ILE A 31 -6.73 -6.32 -11.28
N ASP A 32 -7.50 -7.33 -10.92
CA ASP A 32 -7.77 -7.73 -9.54
C ASP A 32 -6.62 -8.55 -8.92
N ASP A 33 -6.78 -8.93 -7.65
CA ASP A 33 -5.78 -9.74 -6.93
C ASP A 33 -5.67 -11.19 -7.44
N GLN A 34 -6.63 -11.66 -8.23
CA GLN A 34 -6.61 -12.97 -8.89
C GLN A 34 -5.98 -12.91 -10.29
N HIS A 35 -5.36 -11.77 -10.67
CA HIS A 35 -4.81 -11.52 -12.00
C HIS A 35 -5.85 -11.56 -13.14
N LYS A 36 -7.12 -11.26 -12.84
CA LYS A 36 -8.20 -11.16 -13.82
C LYS A 36 -8.59 -9.70 -14.05
N SER A 37 -9.14 -9.43 -15.22
CA SER A 37 -9.65 -8.11 -15.56
C SER A 37 -10.94 -7.87 -14.75
N SER A 38 -10.98 -6.74 -14.05
CA SER A 38 -12.07 -6.31 -13.21
C SER A 38 -13.14 -5.58 -14.01
N SER A 39 -14.33 -5.44 -13.43
CA SER A 39 -15.41 -4.64 -14.01
C SER A 39 -15.03 -3.15 -14.05
N LEU A 40 -15.76 -2.39 -14.89
CA LEU A 40 -15.74 -0.94 -14.81
C LEU A 40 -16.11 -0.46 -13.40
N ASP A 41 -15.61 0.72 -13.05
CA ASP A 41 -15.74 1.39 -11.75
C ASP A 41 -15.10 0.68 -10.55
N SER A 42 -14.60 -0.55 -10.74
CA SER A 42 -13.78 -1.24 -9.76
C SER A 42 -12.35 -0.70 -9.77
N GLU A 43 -11.78 -0.57 -8.58
CA GLU A 43 -10.38 -0.18 -8.40
C GLU A 43 -9.48 -1.41 -8.41
N GLY A 44 -8.27 -1.29 -8.95
CA GLY A 44 -7.29 -2.36 -9.02
C GLY A 44 -5.98 -1.92 -9.65
N LYS A 45 -5.09 -2.88 -9.92
CA LYS A 45 -3.78 -2.60 -10.54
C LYS A 45 -3.97 -2.32 -12.03
N ILE A 46 -3.29 -1.33 -12.57
CA ILE A 46 -3.42 -0.98 -13.99
C ILE A 46 -2.45 -1.83 -14.81
N ALA A 47 -2.98 -2.59 -15.77
CA ALA A 47 -2.21 -3.22 -16.83
C ALA A 47 -2.35 -2.43 -18.13
N HIS A 48 -1.24 -2.32 -18.86
CA HIS A 48 -1.15 -1.58 -20.11
C HIS A 48 -0.75 -2.50 -21.27
N THR A 49 -1.47 -2.42 -22.37
CA THR A 49 -1.12 -3.04 -23.65
C THR A 49 -0.97 -1.97 -24.72
N ALA A 50 0.21 -1.88 -25.34
CA ALA A 50 0.46 -0.99 -26.47
C ALA A 50 0.04 -1.67 -27.78
N LEU A 51 -0.76 -1.00 -28.60
CA LEU A 51 -1.26 -1.56 -29.86
C LEU A 51 -0.39 -1.21 -31.07
N GLU A 52 0.32 -0.08 -31.04
CA GLU A 52 1.02 0.45 -32.23
C GLU A 52 2.56 0.36 -32.17
N ILE A 53 3.14 -0.20 -31.10
CA ILE A 53 4.60 -0.33 -30.96
C ILE A 53 5.11 -1.51 -31.81
N GLY A 54 5.83 -1.21 -32.90
CA GLY A 54 6.35 -2.20 -33.84
C GLY A 54 7.52 -3.07 -33.33
N ALA A 55 8.27 -2.62 -32.32
CA ALA A 55 9.38 -3.39 -31.73
C ALA A 55 9.19 -3.50 -30.21
N PHE A 56 9.05 -4.74 -29.71
CA PHE A 56 8.81 -5.07 -28.30
C PHE A 56 7.54 -4.43 -27.71
N PRO A 57 6.35 -4.76 -28.22
CA PRO A 57 5.10 -4.25 -27.66
C PRO A 57 4.95 -4.71 -26.20
N LEU A 58 4.58 -3.78 -25.33
CA LEU A 58 4.18 -4.10 -23.97
C LEU A 58 2.80 -4.75 -24.04
N ILE A 59 2.69 -6.02 -23.66
CA ILE A 59 1.42 -6.75 -23.61
C ILE A 59 1.08 -7.01 -22.15
N ARG A 60 -0.08 -6.51 -21.71
CA ARG A 60 -0.61 -6.67 -20.36
C ARG A 60 0.44 -6.36 -19.27
N TYR A 61 1.22 -5.31 -19.50
CA TYR A 61 2.32 -4.90 -18.64
C TYR A 61 1.77 -4.24 -17.37
N MET A 62 2.10 -4.81 -16.21
CA MET A 62 1.71 -4.24 -14.92
C MET A 62 2.46 -2.95 -14.65
N THR A 63 1.76 -1.82 -14.64
CA THR A 63 2.37 -0.49 -14.45
C THR A 63 2.90 -0.28 -13.04
N GLY A 64 2.34 -1.03 -12.07
CA GLY A 64 2.55 -0.81 -10.65
C GLY A 64 1.66 0.29 -10.08
N ASP A 65 0.82 0.95 -10.90
CA ASP A 65 -0.14 1.95 -10.45
C ASP A 65 -1.49 1.30 -10.11
N ILE A 66 -2.23 1.91 -9.18
CA ILE A 66 -3.60 1.58 -8.83
C ILE A 66 -4.51 2.62 -9.45
N GLY A 67 -5.64 2.18 -9.98
CA GLY A 67 -6.67 3.08 -10.47
C GLY A 67 -7.97 2.37 -10.78
N LYS A 68 -8.88 3.11 -11.40
CA LYS A 68 -10.17 2.62 -11.87
C LYS A 68 -10.46 3.17 -13.26
N ILE A 69 -11.21 2.43 -14.06
CA ILE A 69 -11.73 2.89 -15.35
C ILE A 69 -13.24 3.02 -15.21
N SER A 70 -13.75 4.23 -15.47
CA SER A 70 -15.18 4.54 -15.44
C SER A 70 -15.68 4.80 -16.85
N ALA A 71 -16.82 4.21 -17.21
CA ALA A 71 -17.53 4.54 -18.45
C ALA A 71 -18.39 5.78 -18.21
N THR A 72 -17.80 6.95 -18.38
CA THR A 72 -18.45 8.24 -18.14
C THR A 72 -18.24 9.14 -19.34
N GLN A 73 -19.31 9.75 -19.82
CA GLN A 73 -19.27 10.67 -20.95
C GLN A 73 -18.65 12.00 -20.52
N CYS A 74 -17.50 12.33 -21.11
CA CYS A 74 -16.84 13.61 -20.93
C CYS A 74 -17.33 14.61 -21.99
N PRO A 75 -17.49 15.90 -21.66
CA PRO A 75 -17.86 16.93 -22.64
C PRO A 75 -16.92 17.05 -23.86
N CYS A 76 -15.69 16.52 -23.77
CA CYS A 76 -14.77 16.48 -24.91
C CYS A 76 -15.15 15.42 -25.97
N GLY A 77 -16.08 14.50 -25.65
CA GLY A 77 -16.52 13.42 -26.55
C GLY A 77 -16.03 12.02 -26.17
N GLU A 78 -15.07 11.90 -25.24
CA GLU A 78 -14.60 10.61 -24.75
C GLU A 78 -15.56 9.98 -23.75
N ASN A 79 -15.59 8.64 -23.73
CA ASN A 79 -16.54 7.87 -22.91
C ASN A 79 -15.88 7.04 -21.80
N SER A 80 -14.56 7.08 -21.71
CA SER A 80 -13.78 6.35 -20.71
C SER A 80 -12.85 7.30 -19.97
N ILE A 81 -12.86 7.18 -18.64
CA ILE A 81 -12.00 7.97 -17.76
C ILE A 81 -11.18 7.00 -16.91
N LEU A 82 -9.86 7.09 -17.01
CA LEU A 82 -8.93 6.43 -16.10
C LEU A 82 -8.66 7.37 -14.93
N SER A 83 -9.03 6.95 -13.72
CA SER A 83 -8.67 7.66 -12.48
C SER A 83 -7.50 6.95 -11.81
N LEU A 84 -6.42 7.67 -11.53
CA LEU A 84 -5.27 7.15 -10.80
C LEU A 84 -5.46 7.31 -9.29
N GLY A 85 -5.32 6.20 -8.57
CA GLY A 85 -5.38 6.10 -7.11
C GLY A 85 -4.02 6.16 -6.42
N GLY A 86 -2.92 6.15 -7.19
CA GLY A 86 -1.54 6.16 -6.68
C GLY A 86 -0.75 4.96 -7.17
N ARG A 87 0.40 4.69 -6.56
CA ARG A 87 1.23 3.52 -6.89
C ARG A 87 0.96 2.40 -5.90
N ALA A 88 0.83 1.18 -6.38
CA ALA A 88 0.72 0.00 -5.54
C ALA A 88 1.95 -0.06 -4.60
N GLY A 89 1.70 -0.23 -3.30
CA GLY A 89 2.75 -0.27 -2.28
C GLY A 89 3.28 1.10 -1.83
N THR A 90 2.60 2.21 -2.17
CA THR A 90 2.97 3.56 -1.69
C THR A 90 1.94 4.17 -0.73
N ASP A 91 1.27 3.38 0.09
CA ASP A 91 0.53 3.94 1.23
C ASP A 91 1.53 4.70 2.10
N ILE A 92 1.38 6.02 2.17
CA ILE A 92 2.26 6.92 2.92
C ILE A 92 1.43 7.58 4.01
N LEU A 93 1.85 7.42 5.26
CA LEU A 93 1.35 8.18 6.39
C LEU A 93 2.44 9.11 6.92
N LYS A 94 2.11 10.40 7.05
CA LYS A 94 3.00 11.39 7.68
C LYS A 94 2.47 11.76 9.05
N PHE A 95 3.31 11.69 10.08
CA PHE A 95 2.96 12.07 11.45
C PHE A 95 4.21 12.47 12.22
N GLN A 96 4.12 13.51 13.05
CA GLN A 96 5.22 14.02 13.88
C GLN A 96 6.58 14.16 13.14
N GLY A 97 6.56 14.64 11.90
CA GLY A 97 7.77 14.82 11.07
C GLY A 97 8.34 13.53 10.46
N ILE A 98 7.71 12.38 10.68
CA ILE A 98 8.07 11.08 10.12
C ILE A 98 7.17 10.74 8.94
N THR A 99 7.74 10.06 7.94
CA THR A 99 7.02 9.54 6.78
C THR A 99 7.12 8.01 6.82
N LEU A 100 6.01 7.34 7.13
CA LEU A 100 5.88 5.89 7.10
C LEU A 100 5.30 5.46 5.76
N ASN A 101 5.94 4.50 5.09
CA ASN A 101 5.47 3.93 3.83
C ASN A 101 5.37 2.40 3.96
N ALA A 102 4.36 1.80 3.34
CA ALA A 102 4.20 0.34 3.24
C ALA A 102 5.50 -0.38 2.86
N HIS A 103 6.27 0.17 1.91
CA HIS A 103 7.56 -0.41 1.50
C HIS A 103 8.59 -0.53 2.65
N LEU A 104 8.60 0.42 3.59
CA LEU A 104 9.50 0.35 4.76
C LEU A 104 9.09 -0.79 5.69
N ILE A 105 7.78 -1.04 5.80
CA ILE A 105 7.23 -2.13 6.61
C ILE A 105 7.53 -3.47 5.93
N ASP A 106 7.26 -3.61 4.63
CA ASP A 106 7.64 -4.77 3.83
C ASP A 106 9.10 -5.17 4.04
N LYS A 107 10.01 -4.18 3.90
CA LYS A 107 11.44 -4.38 4.10
C LYS A 107 11.77 -4.83 5.52
N ALA A 108 11.09 -4.30 6.54
CA ALA A 108 11.27 -4.73 7.92
C ALA A 108 10.80 -6.18 8.15
N LEU A 109 9.82 -6.65 7.37
CA LEU A 109 9.24 -7.98 7.44
C LEU A 109 10.00 -9.04 6.62
N GLU A 110 10.87 -8.66 5.68
CA GLU A 110 11.64 -9.58 4.81
C GLU A 110 12.28 -10.74 5.60
N ASN A 111 12.92 -10.43 6.73
CA ASN A 111 13.63 -11.42 7.57
C ASN A 111 12.72 -12.40 8.34
N ILE A 112 11.41 -12.22 8.26
CA ILE A 112 10.41 -13.08 8.90
C ILE A 112 9.32 -13.58 7.95
N GLN A 113 9.42 -13.29 6.64
CA GLN A 113 8.47 -13.75 5.61
C GLN A 113 8.30 -15.27 5.55
N GLU A 114 9.27 -16.04 6.08
CA GLU A 114 9.10 -17.49 6.22
C GLU A 114 7.94 -17.84 7.15
N TYR A 115 7.73 -17.05 8.21
CA TYR A 115 6.78 -17.30 9.30
C TYR A 115 5.39 -16.70 9.07
N ILE A 116 5.32 -15.57 8.36
CA ILE A 116 4.09 -14.77 8.22
C ILE A 116 3.44 -14.92 6.84
N GLU A 117 2.13 -14.73 6.76
CA GLU A 117 1.43 -14.50 5.50
C GLU A 117 1.88 -13.17 4.86
N PRO A 118 1.70 -12.99 3.53
CA PRO A 118 2.17 -11.79 2.82
C PRO A 118 1.42 -10.51 3.18
N LEU A 119 0.26 -10.62 3.84
CA LEU A 119 -0.58 -9.48 4.21
C LEU A 119 -0.17 -8.95 5.59
N PHE A 120 -0.28 -7.63 5.76
CA PHE A 120 -0.09 -6.94 7.04
C PHE A 120 -0.95 -5.67 7.09
N GLU A 121 -1.28 -5.22 8.30
CA GLU A 121 -1.84 -3.90 8.56
C GLU A 121 -1.03 -3.21 9.65
N MET A 122 -0.61 -1.96 9.41
CA MET A 122 0.07 -1.13 10.39
C MET A 122 -0.87 -0.05 10.89
N HIS A 123 -1.24 -0.15 12.16
CA HIS A 123 -2.09 0.80 12.84
C HIS A 123 -1.22 1.83 13.58
N VAL A 124 -1.51 3.11 13.36
CA VAL A 124 -0.78 4.23 13.97
C VAL A 124 -1.72 5.01 14.86
N PHE A 125 -1.38 5.07 16.15
CA PHE A 125 -2.14 5.76 17.19
C PHE A 125 -1.30 6.88 17.82
N GLU A 126 -1.97 7.80 18.50
CA GLU A 126 -1.35 8.74 19.43
C GLU A 126 -1.75 8.36 20.87
N GLU A 127 -0.76 8.12 21.72
CA GLU A 127 -0.98 7.74 23.11
C GLU A 127 -0.43 8.82 24.04
N LYS A 128 -1.29 9.33 24.92
CA LYS A 128 -0.91 10.35 25.89
C LYS A 128 -0.26 9.69 27.11
N THR A 129 1.03 9.92 27.28
CA THR A 129 1.79 9.46 28.45
C THR A 129 2.21 10.66 29.29
N GLY A 130 1.48 10.93 30.37
CA GLY A 130 1.65 12.16 31.17
C GLY A 130 1.27 13.40 30.35
N ASP A 131 2.21 14.34 30.20
CA ASP A 131 2.03 15.56 29.40
C ASP A 131 2.48 15.42 27.93
N ALA A 132 3.09 14.28 27.55
CA ALA A 132 3.60 14.06 26.20
C ALA A 132 2.68 13.15 25.37
N ILE A 133 2.47 13.50 24.09
CA ILE A 133 1.79 12.66 23.11
C ILE A 133 2.85 11.89 22.33
N LYS A 134 2.80 10.56 22.40
CA LYS A 134 3.76 9.68 21.72
C LYS A 134 3.05 8.81 20.69
N PRO A 135 3.61 8.66 19.49
CA PRO A 135 3.06 7.77 18.50
C PRO A 135 3.28 6.31 18.91
N LYS A 136 2.26 5.49 18.69
CA LYS A 136 2.29 4.05 18.90
C LYS A 136 2.01 3.33 17.58
N LEU A 137 2.91 2.41 17.25
CA LEU A 137 2.80 1.54 16.09
C LEU A 137 2.35 0.15 16.53
N GLN A 138 1.26 -0.33 15.94
CA GLN A 138 0.73 -1.66 16.17
C GLN A 138 0.64 -2.40 14.84
N LEU A 139 1.45 -3.45 14.70
CA LEU A 139 1.54 -4.26 13.50
C LEU A 139 0.65 -5.50 13.63
N HIS A 140 -0.30 -5.65 12.71
CA HIS A 140 -1.18 -6.80 12.59
C HIS A 140 -0.64 -7.72 11.49
N ILE A 141 -0.34 -8.96 11.84
CA ILE A 141 0.20 -9.98 10.93
C ILE A 141 -0.46 -11.33 11.20
N CYS A 142 -0.61 -12.14 10.16
CA CYS A 142 -1.04 -13.53 10.28
C CYS A 142 0.18 -14.47 10.18
N LEU A 143 0.25 -15.49 11.03
CA LEU A 143 1.26 -16.54 10.91
C LEU A 143 0.77 -17.62 9.95
N LYS A 144 1.68 -18.17 9.13
CA LYS A 144 1.38 -19.35 8.31
C LYS A 144 0.97 -20.51 9.21
N GLU A 145 0.12 -21.40 8.69
CA GLU A 145 -0.47 -22.54 9.44
C GLU A 145 0.56 -23.32 10.27
N LYS A 146 1.74 -23.60 9.69
CA LYS A 146 2.85 -24.33 10.34
C LYS A 146 3.44 -23.66 11.58
N TYR A 147 3.17 -22.36 11.81
CA TYR A 147 3.70 -21.58 12.91
C TYR A 147 2.63 -20.95 13.79
N LYS A 148 1.34 -21.23 13.58
CA LYS A 148 0.25 -20.65 14.39
C LYS A 148 0.45 -20.85 15.89
N ASN A 149 0.94 -22.02 16.30
CA ASN A 149 1.24 -22.34 17.70
C ASN A 149 2.36 -21.48 18.33
N LYS A 150 3.23 -20.87 17.50
CA LYS A 150 4.32 -20.00 17.98
C LYS A 150 3.86 -18.59 18.36
N SER A 151 2.66 -18.17 17.95
CA SER A 151 2.10 -16.86 18.34
C SER A 151 1.98 -16.70 19.86
N VAL A 152 1.82 -17.81 20.59
CA VAL A 152 1.67 -17.84 22.05
C VAL A 152 3.02 -17.96 22.77
N ASP A 153 4.10 -18.30 22.05
CA ASP A 153 5.44 -18.44 22.62
C ASP A 153 6.06 -17.05 22.85
N PRO A 154 6.24 -16.60 24.12
CA PRO A 154 6.74 -15.27 24.42
C PRO A 154 8.13 -15.00 23.84
N TYR A 155 8.98 -16.03 23.75
CA TYR A 155 10.33 -15.89 23.22
C TYR A 155 10.31 -15.63 21.71
N PHE A 156 9.41 -16.31 20.98
CA PHE A 156 9.23 -16.10 19.55
C PHE A 156 8.70 -14.70 19.25
N VAL A 157 7.68 -14.25 20.00
CA VAL A 157 7.12 -12.89 19.85
C VAL A 157 8.20 -11.84 20.08
N GLU A 158 9.01 -11.99 21.12
CA GLU A 158 10.05 -11.02 21.46
C GLU A 158 11.15 -10.96 20.37
N ILE A 159 11.57 -12.10 19.84
CA ILE A 159 12.53 -12.14 18.72
C ILE A 159 11.97 -11.42 17.48
N ILE A 160 10.71 -11.67 17.13
CA ILE A 160 10.08 -11.02 15.98
C ILE A 160 10.01 -9.51 16.22
N LYS A 161 9.55 -9.10 17.39
CA LYS A 161 9.45 -7.70 17.79
C LYS A 161 10.79 -6.99 17.71
N GLU A 162 11.84 -7.61 18.22
CA GLU A 162 13.19 -7.04 18.17
C GLU A 162 13.71 -6.93 16.72
N LYS A 163 13.54 -7.98 15.91
CA LYS A 163 13.95 -7.98 14.50
C LYS A 163 13.24 -6.90 13.69
N ILE A 164 11.92 -6.78 13.82
CA ILE A 164 11.14 -5.78 13.08
C ILE A 164 11.52 -4.37 13.55
N SER A 165 11.59 -4.14 14.86
CA SER A 165 11.91 -2.80 15.40
C SER A 165 13.30 -2.33 14.99
N LYS A 166 14.28 -3.25 14.86
CA LYS A 166 15.62 -2.95 14.38
C LYS A 166 15.67 -2.64 12.88
N ASN A 167 14.86 -3.33 12.07
CA ASN A 167 14.87 -3.17 10.62
C ASN A 167 13.94 -2.06 10.11
N LEU A 168 12.93 -1.66 10.89
CA LEU A 168 12.03 -0.57 10.52
C LEU A 168 12.75 0.78 10.65
N SER A 169 13.28 1.25 9.52
CA SER A 169 13.97 2.54 9.41
C SER A 169 12.95 3.65 9.14
N LEU A 170 12.81 4.60 10.08
CA LEU A 170 11.82 5.68 10.00
C LEU A 170 12.44 7.02 9.56
N SER A 171 13.77 7.11 9.56
CA SER A 171 14.55 8.22 8.99
C SER A 171 15.90 7.71 8.49
N SER A 172 16.70 8.58 7.88
CA SER A 172 18.06 8.24 7.42
C SER A 172 19.00 7.81 8.55
N THR A 173 18.72 8.21 9.79
CA THR A 173 19.60 7.99 10.95
C THR A 173 18.96 7.17 12.07
N ASN A 174 17.63 7.01 12.08
CA ASN A 174 16.92 6.38 13.20
C ASN A 174 16.00 5.25 12.75
N THR A 175 16.07 4.14 13.49
CA THR A 175 15.15 3.01 13.43
C THR A 175 14.06 3.16 14.51
N LEU A 176 12.98 2.40 14.40
CA LEU A 176 11.94 2.37 15.42
C LEU A 176 12.52 1.99 16.79
N LYS A 177 13.45 1.03 16.86
CA LYS A 177 14.14 0.66 18.09
C LYS A 177 14.84 1.86 18.74
N SER A 178 15.62 2.63 17.97
CA SER A 178 16.32 3.80 18.49
C SER A 178 15.37 4.89 18.98
N LEU A 179 14.26 5.13 18.25
CA LEU A 179 13.26 6.13 18.64
C LEU A 179 12.46 5.71 19.88
N ALA A 180 12.23 4.41 20.08
CA ALA A 180 11.62 3.87 21.28
C ALA A 180 12.56 3.98 22.50
N GLU A 181 13.85 3.69 22.33
CA GLU A 181 14.89 3.84 23.37
C GLU A 181 15.08 5.32 23.78
N GLN A 182 14.96 6.25 22.84
CA GLN A 182 14.96 7.70 23.11
C GLN A 182 13.65 8.19 23.75
N GLY A 183 12.65 7.33 23.88
CA GLY A 183 11.34 7.68 24.44
C GLY A 183 10.48 8.57 23.55
N ILE A 184 10.82 8.72 22.27
CA ILE A 184 10.04 9.48 21.28
C ILE A 184 8.84 8.65 20.82
N PHE A 185 9.03 7.34 20.61
CA PHE A 185 7.99 6.39 20.22
C PHE A 185 7.60 5.46 21.37
N MET A 186 6.38 4.96 21.33
CA MET A 186 6.02 3.77 22.09
C MET A 186 6.68 2.53 21.44
N PRO A 187 7.08 1.51 22.22
CA PRO A 187 7.60 0.26 21.66
C PRO A 187 6.61 -0.39 20.69
N LEU A 188 7.13 -1.04 19.65
CA LEU A 188 6.29 -1.77 18.67
C LEU A 188 5.37 -2.77 19.39
N GLU A 189 4.09 -2.73 19.06
CA GLU A 189 3.14 -3.76 19.44
C GLU A 189 2.86 -4.67 18.24
N ILE A 190 2.81 -5.99 18.47
CA ILE A 190 2.51 -6.97 17.43
C ILE A 190 1.23 -7.69 17.83
N ILE A 191 0.25 -7.69 16.94
CA ILE A 191 -0.99 -8.46 17.07
C ILE A 191 -0.96 -9.57 16.02
N PHE A 192 -1.02 -10.82 16.49
CA PHE A 192 -1.22 -11.97 15.63
C PHE A 192 -2.71 -12.18 15.42
N ILE A 193 -3.17 -12.03 14.19
CA ILE A 193 -4.56 -12.29 13.83
C ILE A 193 -4.72 -13.72 13.30
N GLU A 194 -5.88 -14.34 13.53
CA GLU A 194 -6.15 -15.71 13.08
C GLU A 194 -6.54 -15.79 11.60
N THR A 195 -7.33 -14.81 11.13
CA THR A 195 -7.79 -14.68 9.75
C THR A 195 -7.99 -13.21 9.39
N TRP A 196 -7.79 -12.87 8.11
CA TRP A 196 -8.13 -11.57 7.57
C TRP A 196 -9.64 -11.48 7.31
N SER A 197 -10.30 -10.40 7.73
CA SER A 197 -11.71 -10.22 7.40
C SER A 197 -11.90 -10.01 5.88
N GLU A 198 -12.63 -10.89 5.21
CA GLU A 198 -12.86 -10.89 3.74
C GLU A 198 -13.59 -9.63 3.20
N LYS A 199 -14.02 -8.69 4.06
CA LYS A 199 -14.94 -7.61 3.71
C LYS A 199 -14.34 -6.27 3.28
N LYS A 200 -13.03 -6.18 3.01
CA LYS A 200 -12.45 -4.94 2.46
C LYS A 200 -11.80 -5.21 1.12
N SER A 201 -12.44 -4.75 0.04
CA SER A 201 -11.90 -4.68 -1.33
C SER A 201 -10.65 -3.80 -1.48
N LYS A 202 -10.02 -3.42 -0.35
CA LYS A 202 -8.88 -2.52 -0.22
C LYS A 202 -8.32 -2.69 1.20
N GLN A 203 -7.45 -3.67 1.42
CA GLN A 203 -6.65 -3.67 2.65
C GLN A 203 -5.62 -2.55 2.52
N ARG A 204 -5.78 -1.50 3.31
CA ARG A 204 -4.79 -0.44 3.41
C ARG A 204 -3.69 -0.94 4.35
N PRO A 205 -2.47 -1.22 3.88
CA PRO A 205 -1.36 -1.64 4.74
C PRO A 205 -1.03 -0.64 5.86
N ILE A 206 -1.46 0.64 5.76
CA ILE A 206 -1.33 1.61 6.86
C ILE A 206 -2.69 2.25 7.19
N ILE A 207 -3.05 2.22 8.47
CA ILE A 207 -4.29 2.76 9.02
C ILE A 207 -3.93 3.76 10.13
N SER A 208 -4.36 5.02 9.97
CA SER A 208 -4.20 6.06 10.99
C SER A 208 -5.44 6.12 11.87
N HIS A 209 -5.21 6.26 13.18
CA HIS A 209 -6.23 6.44 14.22
C HIS A 209 -6.02 7.76 14.97
N PHE A 210 -5.48 8.78 14.31
CA PHE A 210 -5.40 10.13 14.89
C PHE A 210 -6.82 10.72 14.99
N GLU A 211 -7.11 11.41 16.09
CA GLU A 211 -8.34 12.17 16.29
C GLU A 211 -8.23 13.60 15.72
#